data_AF-A0A257L7G5-F1
#
_entry.id   AF-A0A257L7G5-F1
#
_cell.length_a   1.000
_cell.length_b   1.000
_cell.length_c   1.000
_cell.angle_alpha   90.00
_cell.angle_beta   90.00
_cell.angle_gamma   90.00
#
_symmetry.space_group_name_H-M   'P 1'
#
loop_
_entity.id
_entity.type
_entity.pdbx_description
1 polymer ?
#
loop_
_entity_poly.entity_id
_entity_poly.type
_entity_poly.pdbx_seq_one_letter_code
_entity_poly.pdbx_strand_id
1 'polypeptide(L)'
;MRKGYFLFIFLNLLVCDRNLIGQIPSLYELKNGKISFFSYAPQEIIKASSDKIKGLINPSQNTFAVSVENSSFGGFNSALQQEHFNERFIESNTYTFSSYSGKIIDKVDWLKDGTNKVRVKGKLIIHGISQERILPVVITIKNGQINVSASFKVFLSDYEINIPSIVNQKISEQIDVAVNVNFEKK
;
A
#
# COMPACT_ATOMS: atom_id res chain seq x y z
N MET A 1 -73.55 23.41 36.82
CA MET A 1 -72.75 23.99 35.70
C MET A 1 -71.47 24.59 36.25
N ARG A 2 -70.32 23.95 36.00
CA ARG A 2 -69.01 24.57 35.66
C ARG A 2 -67.93 23.47 35.61
N LYS A 3 -67.65 23.02 34.38
CA LYS A 3 -66.47 22.27 33.92
C LYS A 3 -65.26 23.21 34.12
N GLY A 4 -64.11 22.79 34.65
CA GLY A 4 -63.20 21.75 34.17
C GLY A 4 -61.88 22.46 33.82
N TYR A 5 -60.86 22.35 34.68
CA TYR A 5 -59.55 22.98 34.48
C TYR A 5 -58.75 22.20 33.44
N PHE A 6 -58.38 22.87 32.34
CA PHE A 6 -57.54 22.29 31.29
C PHE A 6 -56.07 22.64 31.59
N LEU A 7 -55.30 21.62 31.99
CA LEU A 7 -53.87 21.67 32.24
C LEU A 7 -53.13 21.59 30.89
N PHE A 8 -52.51 22.68 30.44
CA PHE A 8 -51.64 22.68 29.27
C PHE A 8 -50.23 22.24 29.69
N ILE A 9 -49.87 20.99 29.38
CA ILE A 9 -48.49 20.47 29.44
C ILE A 9 -47.82 20.80 28.11
N PHE A 10 -46.88 21.74 28.12
CA PHE A 10 -45.97 21.98 26.99
C PHE A 10 -44.84 20.94 27.03
N LEU A 11 -44.97 19.89 26.22
CA LEU A 11 -43.92 18.90 25.98
C LEU A 11 -42.92 19.48 24.95
N ASN A 12 -41.77 19.95 25.43
CA ASN A 12 -40.64 20.32 24.55
C ASN A 12 -39.99 19.03 24.02
N LEU A 13 -40.32 18.67 22.77
CA LEU A 13 -39.57 17.68 22.01
C LEU A 13 -38.23 18.29 21.58
N LEU A 14 -37.18 18.05 22.36
CA LEU A 14 -35.80 18.17 21.92
C LEU A 14 -35.53 17.06 20.89
N VAL A 15 -35.82 17.35 19.62
CA VAL A 15 -35.30 16.55 18.50
C VAL A 15 -33.80 16.81 18.45
N CYS A 16 -33.05 15.91 19.08
CA CYS A 16 -31.60 15.86 18.93
C CYS A 16 -31.33 15.37 17.51
N ASP A 17 -31.13 16.29 16.57
CA ASP A 17 -30.64 15.99 15.23
C ASP A 17 -29.28 15.30 15.39
N ARG A 18 -29.32 13.96 15.36
CA ARG A 18 -28.13 13.14 15.18
C ARG A 18 -27.68 13.34 13.75
N ASN A 19 -26.92 14.41 13.52
CA ASN A 19 -26.02 14.48 12.39
C ASN A 19 -25.15 13.21 12.46
N LEU A 20 -25.45 12.24 11.60
CA LEU A 20 -24.56 11.15 11.24
C LEU A 20 -23.35 11.78 10.56
N ILE A 21 -22.46 12.37 11.36
CA ILE A 21 -21.10 12.63 10.93
C ILE A 21 -20.53 11.23 10.72
N GLY A 22 -20.48 10.79 9.47
CA GLY A 22 -19.78 9.57 9.09
C GLY A 22 -18.36 9.70 9.63
N GLN A 23 -18.06 8.96 10.71
CA GLN A 23 -16.72 9.00 11.29
C GLN A 23 -15.76 8.41 10.27
N ILE A 24 -14.80 9.23 9.82
CA ILE A 24 -13.67 8.73 9.04
C ILE A 24 -12.99 7.66 9.91
N PRO A 25 -12.85 6.42 9.41
CA PRO A 25 -12.23 5.35 10.18
C PRO A 25 -10.83 5.76 10.66
N SER A 26 -10.50 5.44 11.90
CA SER A 26 -9.29 5.91 12.57
C SER A 26 -8.01 5.32 11.98
N LEU A 27 -8.04 4.07 11.49
CA LEU A 27 -6.91 3.41 10.84
C LEU A 27 -7.35 2.14 10.09
N TYR A 28 -6.70 1.85 8.97
CA TYR A 28 -6.79 0.60 8.23
C TYR A 28 -5.48 -0.16 8.29
N GLU A 29 -5.55 -1.47 8.45
CA GLU A 29 -4.40 -2.38 8.51
C GLU A 29 -4.44 -3.39 7.37
N LEU A 30 -3.30 -3.63 6.75
CA LEU A 30 -3.14 -4.63 5.69
C LEU A 30 -3.38 -6.02 6.27
N LYS A 31 -4.30 -6.78 5.68
CA LYS A 31 -4.59 -8.17 6.09
C LYS A 31 -3.97 -9.21 5.19
N ASN A 32 -3.99 -8.98 3.88
CA ASN A 32 -3.39 -9.86 2.90
C ASN A 32 -3.06 -9.11 1.62
N GLY A 33 -2.24 -9.71 0.77
CA GLY A 33 -1.88 -9.14 -0.51
C GLY A 33 -0.64 -9.78 -1.09
N LYS A 34 -0.16 -9.19 -2.17
CA LYS A 34 1.03 -9.64 -2.88
C LYS A 34 1.77 -8.45 -3.46
N ILE A 35 3.09 -8.48 -3.31
CA ILE A 35 4.03 -7.67 -4.09
C ILE A 35 4.79 -8.63 -4.99
N SER A 36 4.87 -8.32 -6.28
CA SER A 36 5.63 -9.10 -7.26
C SER A 36 6.59 -8.19 -8.01
N PHE A 37 7.71 -8.74 -8.44
CA PHE A 37 8.60 -8.05 -9.36
C PHE A 37 8.98 -8.93 -10.55
N PHE A 38 9.34 -8.28 -11.65
CA PHE A 38 9.75 -8.90 -12.90
C PHE A 38 10.99 -8.19 -13.46
N SER A 39 11.99 -8.97 -13.83
CA SER A 39 13.15 -8.53 -14.59
C SER A 39 13.08 -9.17 -15.97
N TYR A 40 12.98 -8.35 -17.02
CA TYR A 40 12.95 -8.80 -18.40
C TYR A 40 14.29 -8.48 -19.07
N ALA A 41 15.16 -9.48 -19.20
CA ALA A 41 16.46 -9.36 -19.86
C ALA A 41 16.51 -10.27 -21.10
N PRO A 42 17.42 -10.02 -22.07
CA PRO A 42 17.49 -10.79 -23.32
C PRO A 42 17.62 -12.31 -23.13
N GLN A 43 18.35 -12.75 -22.11
CA GLN A 43 18.60 -14.17 -21.86
C GLN A 43 17.71 -14.78 -20.78
N GLU A 44 17.06 -13.96 -19.94
CA GLU A 44 16.31 -14.48 -18.80
C GLU A 44 15.18 -13.55 -18.37
N ILE A 45 14.06 -14.17 -17.97
CA ILE A 45 12.97 -13.51 -17.27
C ILE A 45 12.99 -14.00 -15.83
N ILE A 46 13.19 -13.08 -14.88
CA ILE A 46 13.16 -13.37 -13.45
C ILE A 46 11.84 -12.85 -12.89
N LYS A 47 11.17 -13.65 -12.08
CA LYS A 47 9.97 -13.27 -11.35
C LYS A 47 10.08 -13.72 -9.90
N ALA A 48 9.61 -12.91 -8.98
CA ALA A 48 9.40 -13.33 -7.60
C ALA A 48 8.25 -12.53 -6.98
N SER A 49 7.70 -13.07 -5.90
CA SER A 49 6.64 -12.41 -5.14
C SER A 49 6.73 -12.71 -3.66
N SER A 50 6.12 -11.85 -2.85
CA SER A 50 5.97 -12.03 -1.41
C SER A 50 4.56 -11.62 -0.96
N ASP A 51 4.06 -12.33 0.04
CA ASP A 51 2.86 -12.00 0.83
C ASP A 51 3.19 -11.54 2.27
N LYS A 52 4.48 -11.50 2.65
CA LYS A 52 4.95 -11.03 3.97
C LYS A 52 5.04 -9.52 3.99
N ILE A 53 3.87 -8.90 3.91
CA ILE A 53 3.69 -7.47 3.78
C ILE A 53 2.99 -6.96 5.04
N LYS A 54 3.43 -5.80 5.53
CA LYS A 54 2.75 -5.04 6.57
C LYS A 54 2.39 -3.67 6.02
N GLY A 55 1.26 -3.12 6.43
CA GLY A 55 0.89 -1.78 6.01
C GLY A 55 -0.24 -1.17 6.80
N LEU A 56 -0.29 0.17 6.76
CA LEU A 56 -1.31 1.00 7.37
C LEU A 56 -1.77 2.09 6.40
N ILE A 57 -3.05 2.44 6.45
CA ILE A 57 -3.62 3.63 5.81
C ILE A 57 -4.37 4.42 6.88
N ASN A 58 -4.10 5.72 6.99
CA ASN A 58 -4.86 6.65 7.81
C ASN A 58 -5.67 7.60 6.91
N PRO A 59 -6.97 7.33 6.70
CA PRO A 59 -7.83 8.16 5.87
C PRO A 59 -7.94 9.62 6.34
N SER A 60 -7.96 9.86 7.66
CA SER A 60 -8.10 11.20 8.24
C SER A 60 -6.89 12.10 7.96
N GLN A 61 -5.70 11.49 7.84
CA GLN A 61 -4.46 12.20 7.55
C GLN A 61 -4.00 12.08 6.09
N ASN A 62 -4.71 11.26 5.28
CA ASN A 62 -4.28 10.83 3.96
C ASN A 62 -2.82 10.33 3.95
N THR A 63 -2.44 9.55 4.97
CA THR A 63 -1.10 8.96 5.09
C THR A 63 -1.15 7.45 4.92
N PHE A 64 -0.04 6.87 4.48
CA PHE A 64 0.12 5.44 4.36
C PHE A 64 1.57 5.02 4.68
N ALA A 65 1.73 3.75 5.04
CA ALA A 65 3.02 3.09 5.13
C ALA A 65 2.85 1.62 4.74
N VAL A 66 3.74 1.08 3.91
CA VAL A 66 3.79 -0.32 3.51
C VAL A 66 5.24 -0.79 3.58
N SER A 67 5.45 -2.04 4.00
CA SER A 67 6.76 -2.69 4.02
C SER A 67 6.64 -4.15 3.66
N VAL A 68 7.67 -4.71 3.05
CA VAL A 68 7.80 -6.13 2.72
C VAL A 68 9.14 -6.64 3.21
N GLU A 69 9.14 -7.84 3.76
CA GLU A 69 10.36 -8.53 4.19
C GLU A 69 11.15 -9.00 2.96
N ASN A 70 12.39 -8.55 2.78
CA ASN A 70 13.15 -8.81 1.57
C ASN A 70 13.49 -10.30 1.40
N SER A 71 13.84 -10.99 2.48
CA SER A 71 14.13 -12.44 2.47
C SER A 71 12.92 -13.31 2.10
N SER A 72 11.70 -12.76 2.17
CA SER A 72 10.46 -13.50 1.94
C SER A 72 10.07 -13.64 0.46
N PHE A 73 10.76 -12.93 -0.45
CA PHE A 73 10.50 -13.09 -1.87
C PHE A 73 10.82 -14.52 -2.31
N GLY A 74 9.89 -15.13 -3.04
CA GLY A 74 10.03 -16.48 -3.59
C GLY A 74 9.37 -16.62 -4.97
N GLY A 75 9.55 -17.78 -5.60
CA GLY A 75 9.05 -18.06 -6.96
C GLY A 75 10.07 -17.79 -8.08
N PHE A 76 11.34 -17.60 -7.70
CA PHE A 76 12.49 -17.53 -8.61
C PHE A 76 12.63 -18.80 -9.47
N ASN A 77 13.36 -18.69 -10.58
CA ASN A 77 13.60 -19.80 -11.51
C ASN A 77 14.43 -20.92 -10.89
N SER A 78 15.24 -20.62 -9.86
CA SER A 78 16.02 -21.60 -9.10
C SER A 78 16.33 -21.09 -7.69
N ALA A 79 16.72 -22.02 -6.79
CA ALA A 79 17.18 -21.67 -5.45
C ALA A 79 18.44 -20.77 -5.47
N LEU A 80 19.37 -21.04 -6.40
CA LEU A 80 20.58 -20.23 -6.56
C LEU A 80 20.28 -18.78 -6.96
N GLN A 81 19.24 -18.57 -7.78
CA GLN A 81 18.80 -17.22 -8.13
C GLN A 81 18.22 -16.46 -6.92
N GLN A 82 17.48 -17.16 -6.05
CA GLN A 82 16.99 -16.58 -4.80
C GLN A 82 18.14 -16.26 -3.84
N GLU A 83 19.15 -17.14 -3.75
CA GLU A 83 20.36 -16.90 -2.97
C GLU A 83 21.09 -15.65 -3.47
N HIS A 84 21.33 -15.55 -4.79
CA HIS A 84 21.95 -14.35 -5.37
C HIS A 84 21.12 -13.08 -5.13
N PHE A 85 19.79 -13.15 -5.27
CA PHE A 85 18.92 -12.04 -4.92
C PHE A 85 19.16 -11.58 -3.48
N ASN A 86 19.15 -12.51 -2.52
CA ASN A 86 19.32 -12.22 -1.11
C ASN A 86 20.72 -11.72 -0.73
N GLU A 87 21.77 -12.34 -1.27
CA GLU A 87 23.15 -12.09 -0.83
C GLU A 87 23.89 -11.04 -1.65
N ARG A 88 23.57 -10.89 -2.93
CA ARG A 88 24.36 -10.08 -3.87
C ARG A 88 23.65 -8.83 -4.37
N PHE A 89 22.33 -8.82 -4.36
CA PHE A 89 21.55 -7.70 -4.91
C PHE A 89 20.82 -6.91 -3.83
N ILE A 90 20.01 -7.57 -2.99
CA ILE A 90 19.21 -6.87 -1.99
C ILE A 90 19.86 -6.86 -0.61
N GLU A 91 20.85 -7.71 -0.38
CA GLU A 91 21.52 -7.92 0.91
C GLU A 91 20.50 -8.06 2.07
N SER A 92 19.56 -8.99 1.96
CA SER A 92 18.36 -9.06 2.82
C SER A 92 18.65 -9.30 4.30
N ASN A 93 19.82 -9.83 4.64
CA ASN A 93 20.29 -9.93 6.03
C ASN A 93 20.62 -8.54 6.63
N THR A 94 21.12 -7.62 5.81
CA THR A 94 21.44 -6.23 6.19
C THR A 94 20.21 -5.33 6.08
N TYR A 95 19.53 -5.40 4.93
CA TYR A 95 18.33 -4.62 4.64
C TYR A 95 17.11 -5.53 4.70
N THR A 96 16.61 -5.77 5.91
CA THR A 96 15.53 -6.72 6.16
C THR A 96 14.22 -6.35 5.46
N PHE A 97 13.96 -5.05 5.25
CA PHE A 97 12.71 -4.57 4.67
C PHE A 97 12.95 -3.60 3.52
N SER A 98 12.10 -3.70 2.50
CA SER A 98 11.82 -2.60 1.57
C SER A 98 10.51 -1.93 1.97
N SER A 99 10.42 -0.61 1.88
CA SER A 99 9.25 0.13 2.37
C SER A 99 8.88 1.34 1.52
N TYR A 100 7.60 1.69 1.55
CA TYR A 100 7.08 2.93 0.96
C TYR A 100 6.12 3.60 1.92
N SER A 101 6.40 4.84 2.31
CA SER A 101 5.56 5.60 3.22
C SER A 101 5.46 7.06 2.82
N GLY A 102 4.30 7.67 3.04
CA GLY A 102 4.05 9.04 2.62
C GLY A 102 2.58 9.45 2.68
N LYS A 103 2.19 10.29 1.71
CA LYS A 103 0.85 10.88 1.61
C LYS A 103 0.13 10.50 0.32
N ILE A 104 -1.18 10.36 0.41
CA ILE A 104 -2.09 10.32 -0.73
C ILE A 104 -2.37 11.78 -1.09
N ILE A 105 -1.96 12.20 -2.29
CA ILE A 105 -1.93 13.61 -2.69
C ILE A 105 -3.10 14.04 -3.56
N ASP A 106 -3.92 13.08 -4.03
CA ASP A 106 -5.20 13.36 -4.68
C ASP A 106 -6.36 13.03 -3.73
N LYS A 107 -7.53 13.63 -4.00
CA LYS A 107 -8.72 13.47 -3.15
C LYS A 107 -9.27 12.04 -3.24
N VAL A 108 -9.55 11.43 -2.08
CA VAL A 108 -10.25 10.15 -1.96
C VAL A 108 -11.50 10.36 -1.11
N ASP A 109 -12.64 9.87 -1.57
CA ASP A 109 -13.85 9.78 -0.75
C ASP A 109 -13.87 8.44 -0.01
N TRP A 110 -13.36 8.45 1.23
CA TRP A 110 -13.19 7.25 2.04
C TRP A 110 -14.50 6.63 2.54
N LEU A 111 -15.62 7.36 2.43
CA LEU A 111 -16.92 6.93 2.91
C LEU A 111 -17.79 6.34 1.79
N LYS A 112 -17.34 6.42 0.55
CA LYS A 112 -18.10 6.00 -0.62
C LYS A 112 -17.43 4.80 -1.29
N ASP A 113 -18.20 3.74 -1.45
CA ASP A 113 -17.82 2.61 -2.29
C ASP A 113 -17.54 3.08 -3.73
N GLY A 114 -16.45 2.59 -4.31
CA GLY A 114 -16.01 3.00 -5.63
C GLY A 114 -14.51 2.80 -5.86
N THR A 115 -14.06 3.21 -7.06
CA THR A 115 -12.67 3.09 -7.48
C THR A 115 -12.11 4.48 -7.74
N ASN A 116 -10.99 4.79 -7.08
CA ASN A 116 -10.30 6.06 -7.16
C ASN A 116 -8.90 5.84 -7.75
N LYS A 117 -8.58 6.49 -8.87
CA LYS A 117 -7.22 6.55 -9.39
C LYS A 117 -6.56 7.79 -8.79
N VAL A 118 -5.55 7.59 -7.96
CA VAL A 118 -4.90 8.66 -7.21
C VAL A 118 -3.39 8.54 -7.27
N ARG A 119 -2.68 9.62 -6.97
CA ARG A 119 -1.25 9.64 -6.78
C ARG A 119 -0.91 9.60 -5.30
N VAL A 120 0.16 8.90 -4.98
CA VAL A 120 0.77 8.89 -3.66
C VAL A 120 2.20 9.39 -3.77
N LYS A 121 2.62 10.23 -2.84
CA LYS A 121 3.97 10.79 -2.76
C LYS A 121 4.63 10.34 -1.47
N GLY A 122 5.83 9.79 -1.55
CA GLY A 122 6.50 9.26 -0.36
C GLY A 122 7.95 8.88 -0.59
N LYS A 123 8.56 8.28 0.45
CA LYS A 123 9.91 7.74 0.42
C LYS A 123 9.85 6.24 0.17
N LEU A 124 10.37 5.80 -0.97
CA LEU A 124 10.57 4.39 -1.31
C LEU A 124 12.01 4.01 -0.92
N ILE A 125 12.12 3.06 0.00
CA ILE A 125 13.40 2.56 0.52
C ILE A 125 13.55 1.12 0.03
N ILE A 126 14.62 0.87 -0.71
CA ILE A 126 15.04 -0.45 -1.20
C ILE A 126 16.55 -0.50 -1.01
N HIS A 127 17.09 -1.63 -0.53
CA HIS A 127 18.55 -1.77 -0.31
C HIS A 127 19.15 -0.66 0.58
N GLY A 128 18.39 -0.19 1.59
CA GLY A 128 18.79 0.90 2.47
C GLY A 128 18.77 2.31 1.86
N ILE A 129 18.68 2.43 0.54
CA ILE A 129 18.69 3.72 -0.17
C ILE A 129 17.27 4.27 -0.29
N SER A 130 17.11 5.56 0.03
CA SER A 130 15.81 6.25 0.02
C SER A 130 15.66 7.12 -1.22
N GLN A 131 14.57 6.93 -1.94
CA GLN A 131 14.18 7.75 -3.09
C GLN A 131 12.79 8.34 -2.87
N GLU A 132 12.64 9.64 -3.09
CA GLU A 132 11.32 10.29 -3.09
C GLU A 132 10.60 10.02 -4.42
N ARG A 133 9.41 9.44 -4.37
CA ARG A 133 8.65 9.00 -5.54
C ARG A 133 7.22 9.52 -5.50
N ILE A 134 6.65 9.75 -6.67
CA ILE A 134 5.22 9.92 -6.87
C ILE A 134 4.75 8.75 -7.72
N LEU A 135 3.84 7.93 -7.18
CA LEU A 135 3.35 6.73 -7.84
C LEU A 135 1.84 6.81 -8.06
N PRO A 136 1.33 6.45 -9.25
CA PRO A 136 -0.09 6.25 -9.45
C PRO A 136 -0.54 4.95 -8.79
N VAL A 137 -1.69 4.98 -8.13
CA VAL A 137 -2.33 3.82 -7.49
C VAL A 137 -3.82 3.83 -7.75
N VAL A 138 -4.43 2.65 -7.69
CA VAL A 138 -5.88 2.48 -7.73
C VAL A 138 -6.34 2.03 -6.36
N ILE A 139 -7.21 2.82 -5.74
CA ILE A 139 -7.84 2.53 -4.45
C ILE A 139 -9.30 2.15 -4.71
N THR A 140 -9.66 0.92 -4.39
CA THR A 140 -11.04 0.43 -4.46
C THR A 140 -11.59 0.27 -3.06
N ILE A 141 -12.65 1.01 -2.75
CA ILE A 141 -13.39 0.93 -1.49
C ILE A 141 -14.65 0.12 -1.75
N LYS A 142 -14.87 -0.92 -0.96
CA LYS A 142 -16.09 -1.74 -1.05
C LYS A 142 -16.44 -2.30 0.32
N ASN A 143 -17.68 -2.07 0.77
CA ASN A 143 -18.17 -2.57 2.06
C ASN A 143 -17.22 -2.25 3.23
N GLY A 144 -16.63 -1.05 3.21
CA GLY A 144 -15.68 -0.62 4.24
C GLY A 144 -14.31 -1.29 4.21
N GLN A 145 -13.99 -2.13 3.22
CA GLN A 145 -12.65 -2.66 2.94
C GLN A 145 -11.95 -1.80 1.88
N ILE A 146 -10.62 -1.77 1.91
CA ILE A 146 -9.80 -1.02 0.95
C ILE A 146 -8.88 -2.01 0.22
N ASN A 147 -9.03 -2.12 -1.09
CA ASN A 147 -8.02 -2.73 -1.95
C ASN A 147 -7.17 -1.62 -2.58
N VAL A 148 -5.84 -1.79 -2.57
CA VAL A 148 -4.91 -0.91 -3.26
C VAL A 148 -4.12 -1.72 -4.28
N SER A 149 -4.07 -1.24 -5.51
CA SER A 149 -3.19 -1.78 -6.55
C SER A 149 -2.31 -0.71 -7.18
N ALA A 150 -1.11 -1.12 -7.56
CA ALA A 150 -0.12 -0.25 -8.17
C ALA A 150 0.77 -1.05 -9.14
N SER A 151 1.29 -0.36 -10.16
CA SER A 151 2.35 -0.89 -11.01
C SER A 151 3.32 0.22 -11.35
N PHE A 152 4.61 -0.03 -11.14
CA PHE A 152 5.66 0.96 -11.33
C PHE A 152 7.00 0.31 -11.62
N LYS A 153 7.93 1.12 -12.11
CA LYS A 153 9.30 0.70 -12.43
C LYS A 153 10.27 1.17 -11.35
N VAL A 154 11.25 0.33 -11.06
CA VAL A 154 12.40 0.59 -10.19
C VAL A 154 13.66 0.44 -11.03
N PHE A 155 14.52 1.47 -11.04
CA PHE A 155 15.86 1.35 -11.63
C PHE A 155 16.82 0.89 -10.54
N LEU A 156 17.61 -0.15 -10.81
CA LEU A 156 18.52 -0.72 -9.82
C LEU A 156 19.59 0.28 -9.35
N SER A 157 20.05 1.14 -10.27
CA SER A 157 21.02 2.20 -9.99
C SER A 157 20.51 3.25 -9.00
N ASP A 158 19.21 3.54 -8.96
CA ASP A 158 18.61 4.47 -7.99
C ASP A 158 18.77 3.98 -6.54
N TYR A 159 19.08 2.69 -6.35
CA TYR A 159 19.21 2.02 -5.05
C TYR A 159 20.59 1.38 -4.84
N GLU A 160 21.58 1.82 -5.61
CA GLU A 160 22.97 1.34 -5.54
C GLU A 160 23.12 -0.18 -5.74
N ILE A 161 22.18 -0.80 -6.46
CA ILE A 161 22.24 -2.20 -6.82
C ILE A 161 22.97 -2.32 -8.17
N ASN A 162 24.22 -2.77 -8.12
CA ASN A 162 25.06 -2.91 -9.31
C ASN A 162 24.83 -4.25 -10.00
N ILE A 163 24.74 -4.24 -11.33
CA ILE A 163 24.68 -5.47 -12.14
C ILE A 163 26.11 -5.82 -12.62
N PRO A 164 26.68 -6.96 -12.19
CA PRO A 164 27.98 -7.39 -12.69
C PRO A 164 27.96 -7.62 -14.20
N SER A 165 29.02 -7.23 -14.91
CA SER A 165 29.07 -7.30 -16.38
C SER A 165 28.81 -8.71 -16.94
N ILE A 166 29.17 -9.75 -16.18
CA ILE A 166 28.97 -11.16 -16.58
C ILE A 166 27.49 -11.59 -16.61
N VAL A 167 26.59 -10.87 -15.94
CA VAL A 167 25.14 -11.19 -15.88
C VAL A 167 24.25 -10.09 -16.47
N ASN A 168 24.81 -9.08 -17.14
CA ASN A 168 24.04 -7.96 -17.70
C ASN A 168 22.99 -8.36 -18.75
N GLN A 169 23.16 -9.49 -19.43
CA GLN A 169 22.15 -10.01 -20.37
C GLN A 169 21.05 -10.84 -19.69
N LYS A 170 21.18 -11.10 -18.38
CA LYS A 170 20.25 -11.91 -17.58
C LYS A 170 19.45 -11.09 -16.57
N ILE A 171 19.89 -9.88 -16.26
CA ILE A 171 19.25 -8.99 -15.29
C ILE A 171 18.99 -7.64 -15.95
N SER A 172 17.75 -7.16 -15.87
CA SER A 172 17.35 -5.86 -16.38
C SER A 172 17.75 -4.77 -15.38
N GLU A 173 18.25 -3.64 -15.89
CA GLU A 173 18.48 -2.42 -15.09
C GLU A 173 17.17 -1.84 -14.52
N GLN A 174 16.04 -2.16 -15.17
CA GLN A 174 14.72 -1.69 -14.81
C GLN A 174 13.82 -2.87 -14.43
N ILE A 175 13.33 -2.85 -13.20
CA ILE A 175 12.48 -3.88 -12.61
C ILE A 175 11.03 -3.40 -12.59
N ASP A 176 10.13 -4.21 -13.13
CA ASP A 176 8.69 -3.96 -13.06
C ASP A 176 8.16 -4.49 -11.73
N VAL A 177 7.47 -3.64 -10.97
CA VAL A 177 6.87 -3.98 -9.67
C VAL A 177 5.36 -3.90 -9.77
N ALA A 178 4.67 -4.91 -9.27
CA ALA A 178 3.22 -4.97 -9.16
C ALA A 178 2.79 -5.19 -7.71
N VAL A 179 1.81 -4.43 -7.25
CA VAL A 179 1.28 -4.48 -5.89
C VAL A 179 -0.22 -4.69 -5.96
N ASN A 180 -0.75 -5.61 -5.15
CA ASN A 180 -2.18 -5.73 -4.87
C ASN A 180 -2.37 -6.15 -3.41
N VAL A 181 -2.96 -5.27 -2.60
CA VAL A 181 -3.06 -5.46 -1.15
C VAL A 181 -4.43 -5.05 -0.63
N ASN A 182 -4.93 -5.78 0.36
CA ASN A 182 -6.21 -5.56 1.00
C ASN A 182 -6.01 -5.10 2.44
N PHE A 183 -6.75 -4.06 2.80
CA PHE A 183 -6.79 -3.49 4.14
C PHE A 183 -8.19 -3.58 4.71
N GLU A 184 -8.24 -3.84 6.02
CA GLU A 184 -9.45 -3.83 6.81
C GLU A 184 -9.33 -2.81 7.93
N LYS A 185 -10.47 -2.36 8.44
CA LYS A 185 -10.50 -1.45 9.58
C LYS A 185 -9.81 -2.11 10.79
N LYS A 186 -8.95 -1.37 11.47
CA LYS A 186 -8.30 -1.81 12.71
C LYS A 186 -9.29 -1.82 13.88
#